data_AF-A0AAD8EF66-F1
#
_entry.id   AF-A0AAD8EF66-F1
#
_cell.length_a   1.000
_cell.length_b   1.000
_cell.length_c   1.000
_cell.angle_alpha   90.00
_cell.angle_beta   90.00
_cell.angle_gamma   90.00
#
_symmetry.space_group_name_H-M   'P 1'
#
loop_
_entity.id
_entity.type
_entity.pdbx_description
1 polymer ?
#
loop_
_entity_poly.entity_id
_entity_poly.type
_entity_poly.pdbx_seq_one_letter_code
_entity_poly.pdbx_strand_id
1 'polypeptide(L)'
;MDNIEGIGKENIKHRIELSSKIISSLNSIWWDKHIWKDTKKYIGKTLVESVAMYGSEVWTINKHYKNRLIALEMDYLRRSARKSRLEHVTNKEIRNIMEAEESIIERIEEKELKCLGHLLRMEDERWPKQLYEWLPNRKKKRGRPINMERKHEDNNAS
;
A
#
# COMPACT_ATOMS: atom_id res chain seq x y z
N MET A 1 -5.30 23.22 0.10
CA MET A 1 -5.48 21.92 -0.61
C MET A 1 -4.44 20.97 -0.03
N ASP A 2 -4.38 20.90 1.31
CA ASP A 2 -3.28 20.29 2.07
C ASP A 2 -3.76 19.03 2.82
N ASN A 3 -4.97 18.56 2.51
CA ASN A 3 -5.58 17.43 3.20
C ASN A 3 -5.37 16.09 2.47
N ILE A 4 -4.91 16.09 1.21
CA ILE A 4 -4.76 14.85 0.42
C ILE A 4 -3.60 13.99 0.95
N GLU A 5 -2.50 14.63 1.36
CA GLU A 5 -1.38 13.93 1.98
C GLU A 5 -1.74 13.31 3.35
N GLY A 6 -2.59 13.97 4.12
CA GLY A 6 -3.08 13.47 5.42
C GLY A 6 -4.04 12.29 5.25
N ILE A 7 -5.00 12.43 4.32
CA ILE A 7 -6.00 11.39 4.01
C ILE A 7 -5.33 10.11 3.49
N GLY A 8 -4.34 10.22 2.60
CA GLY A 8 -3.63 9.06 2.07
C GLY A 8 -2.87 8.28 3.15
N LYS A 9 -2.15 8.99 4.03
CA LYS A 9 -1.37 8.38 5.12
C LYS A 9 -2.28 7.65 6.13
N GLU A 10 -3.39 8.27 6.52
CA GLU A 10 -4.34 7.63 7.45
C GLU A 10 -5.01 6.40 6.82
N ASN A 11 -5.31 6.45 5.51
CA ASN A 11 -5.88 5.31 4.82
C ASN A 11 -4.93 4.09 4.78
N ILE A 12 -3.65 4.31 4.49
CA ILE A 12 -2.63 3.25 4.49
C ILE A 12 -2.53 2.63 5.89
N LYS A 13 -2.44 3.47 6.92
CA LYS A 13 -2.35 3.02 8.31
C LYS A 13 -3.56 2.17 8.69
N HIS A 14 -4.77 2.66 8.42
CA HIS A 14 -6.02 1.96 8.70
C HIS A 14 -6.06 0.58 8.03
N ARG A 15 -5.63 0.48 6.77
CA ARG A 15 -5.62 -0.79 6.04
C ARG A 15 -4.60 -1.80 6.56
N ILE A 16 -3.42 -1.31 6.97
CA ILE A 16 -2.44 -2.17 7.64
C ILE A 16 -3.04 -2.72 8.94
N GLU A 17 -3.74 -1.91 9.71
CA GLU A 17 -4.40 -2.34 10.95
C GLU A 17 -5.52 -3.37 10.69
N LEU A 18 -6.36 -3.15 9.69
CA LEU A 18 -7.36 -4.12 9.26
C LEU A 18 -6.72 -5.45 8.85
N SER A 19 -5.64 -5.38 8.07
CA SER A 19 -4.93 -6.56 7.61
C SER A 19 -4.27 -7.31 8.77
N SER A 20 -3.70 -6.60 9.75
CA SER A 20 -3.18 -7.21 10.99
C SER A 20 -4.27 -7.91 11.81
N LYS A 21 -5.49 -7.36 11.84
CA LYS A 21 -6.64 -8.02 12.47
C LYS A 21 -7.02 -9.32 11.76
N ILE A 22 -7.01 -9.34 10.42
CA ILE A 22 -7.23 -10.56 9.63
C ILE A 22 -6.18 -11.62 9.98
N ILE A 23 -4.89 -11.26 9.97
CA ILE A 23 -3.81 -12.17 10.36
C ILE A 23 -4.07 -12.75 11.76
N SER A 24 -4.47 -11.91 12.70
CA SER A 24 -4.72 -12.32 14.09
C SER A 24 -5.95 -13.24 14.22
N SER A 25 -7.01 -12.98 13.46
CA SER A 25 -8.22 -13.80 13.44
C SER A 25 -7.99 -15.19 12.84
N LEU A 26 -7.10 -15.30 11.86
CA LEU A 26 -6.76 -16.56 11.18
C LEU A 26 -5.56 -17.26 11.83
N ASN A 27 -5.25 -16.96 13.10
CA ASN A 27 -4.04 -17.48 13.76
C ASN A 27 -3.99 -19.01 13.77
N SER A 28 -5.13 -19.70 13.98
CA SER A 28 -5.20 -21.16 13.93
C SER A 28 -4.75 -21.71 12.57
N ILE A 29 -5.17 -21.09 11.47
CA ILE A 29 -4.82 -21.49 10.09
C ILE A 29 -3.33 -21.32 9.83
N TRP A 30 -2.73 -20.22 10.27
CA TRP A 30 -1.30 -20.00 10.07
C TRP A 30 -0.46 -21.04 10.80
N TRP A 31 -0.86 -21.46 11.99
CA TRP A 31 -0.12 -22.43 12.79
C TRP A 31 -0.46 -23.90 12.49
N ASP A 32 -1.51 -24.18 11.71
CA ASP A 32 -1.95 -25.54 11.39
C ASP A 32 -0.88 -26.31 10.60
N LYS A 33 -0.57 -27.54 11.03
CA LYS A 33 0.39 -28.42 10.36
C LYS A 33 -0.16 -29.14 9.12
N HIS A 34 -1.48 -29.26 9.02
CA HIS A 34 -2.17 -30.02 7.98
C HIS A 34 -2.47 -29.18 6.74
N ILE A 35 -2.43 -27.85 6.87
CA ILE A 35 -2.61 -26.92 5.75
C ILE A 35 -1.30 -26.73 5.00
N TRP A 36 -1.35 -26.89 3.69
CA TRP A 36 -0.18 -26.77 2.81
C TRP A 36 0.32 -25.32 2.75
N LYS A 37 1.65 -25.17 2.60
CA LYS A 37 2.30 -23.86 2.57
C LYS A 37 1.74 -22.95 1.47
N ASP A 38 1.44 -23.51 0.30
CA ASP A 38 0.92 -22.75 -0.84
C ASP A 38 -0.50 -22.26 -0.60
N THR A 39 -1.34 -23.06 0.06
CA THR A 39 -2.67 -22.64 0.50
C THR A 39 -2.57 -21.48 1.49
N LYS A 40 -1.64 -21.52 2.45
CA LYS A 40 -1.44 -20.41 3.40
C LYS A 40 -0.95 -19.14 2.69
N LYS A 41 0.01 -19.26 1.76
CA LYS A 41 0.43 -18.13 0.92
C LYS A 41 -0.73 -17.55 0.13
N TYR A 42 -1.57 -18.40 -0.46
CA TYR A 42 -2.74 -17.99 -1.21
C TYR A 42 -3.75 -17.23 -0.32
N ILE A 43 -4.04 -17.72 0.88
CA ILE A 43 -4.91 -17.03 1.85
C ILE A 43 -4.31 -15.67 2.24
N GLY A 44 -2.99 -15.62 2.50
CA GLY A 44 -2.27 -14.37 2.79
C GLY A 44 -2.44 -13.35 1.65
N LYS A 45 -2.14 -13.75 0.42
CA LYS A 45 -2.27 -12.87 -0.76
C LYS A 45 -3.72 -12.41 -1.00
N THR A 46 -4.69 -13.31 -0.86
CA THR A 46 -6.10 -13.02 -1.21
C THR A 46 -6.87 -12.26 -0.14
N LEU A 47 -6.55 -12.41 1.15
CA LEU A 47 -7.26 -11.74 2.23
C LEU A 47 -6.45 -10.61 2.87
N VAL A 48 -5.19 -10.89 3.20
CA VAL A 48 -4.35 -9.94 3.94
C VAL A 48 -3.83 -8.87 2.98
N GLU A 49 -3.20 -9.30 1.88
CA GLU A 49 -2.59 -8.34 0.96
C GLU A 49 -3.63 -7.59 0.13
N SER A 50 -4.76 -8.21 -0.21
CA SER A 50 -5.85 -7.53 -0.93
C SER A 50 -6.38 -6.33 -0.15
N VAL A 51 -6.56 -6.46 1.17
CA VAL A 51 -7.01 -5.38 2.06
C VAL A 51 -5.90 -4.34 2.26
N ALA A 52 -4.65 -4.78 2.46
CA ALA A 52 -3.51 -3.90 2.67
C ALA A 52 -3.19 -3.04 1.43
N MET A 53 -3.30 -3.61 0.23
CA MET A 53 -2.95 -2.98 -1.05
C MET A 53 -4.12 -2.27 -1.72
N TYR A 54 -5.33 -2.32 -1.17
CA TYR A 54 -6.48 -1.69 -1.83
C TYR A 54 -6.25 -0.18 -1.95
N GLY A 55 -6.21 0.34 -3.18
CA GLY A 55 -5.92 1.75 -3.43
C GLY A 55 -4.44 2.11 -3.43
N SER A 56 -3.52 1.13 -3.48
CA SER A 56 -2.08 1.39 -3.56
C SER A 56 -1.71 2.22 -4.79
N GLU A 57 -2.46 2.09 -5.89
CA GLU A 57 -2.26 2.82 -7.15
C GLU A 57 -2.32 4.35 -7.01
N VAL A 58 -3.00 4.86 -5.98
CA VAL A 58 -3.18 6.30 -5.75
C VAL A 58 -2.40 6.82 -4.54
N TRP A 59 -1.65 5.97 -3.85
CA TRP A 59 -0.90 6.35 -2.66
C TRP A 59 0.55 6.66 -2.97
N THR A 60 1.05 7.77 -2.44
CA THR A 60 2.50 7.98 -2.33
C THR A 60 3.02 7.22 -1.11
N ILE A 61 3.50 5.99 -1.30
CA ILE A 61 4.02 5.15 -0.20
C ILE A 61 5.44 5.60 0.19
N ASN A 62 5.58 6.18 1.38
CA ASN A 62 6.90 6.50 1.94
C ASN A 62 7.63 5.25 2.46
N LYS A 63 8.94 5.39 2.75
CA LYS A 63 9.77 4.31 3.30
C LYS A 63 9.20 3.69 4.59
N HIS A 64 8.58 4.50 5.45
CA HIS A 64 7.98 4.04 6.69
C HIS A 64 6.84 3.04 6.43
N TYR A 65 5.91 3.37 5.53
CA TYR A 65 4.81 2.48 5.17
C TYR A 65 5.27 1.26 4.38
N LYS A 66 6.27 1.39 3.50
CA LYS A 66 6.90 0.22 2.84
C LYS A 66 7.41 -0.79 3.88
N ASN A 67 8.12 -0.31 4.91
CA ASN A 67 8.60 -1.19 5.98
C ASN A 67 7.46 -1.85 6.78
N ARG A 68 6.36 -1.14 7.02
CA ARG A 68 5.20 -1.71 7.71
C ARG A 68 4.49 -2.78 6.89
N LEU A 69 4.37 -2.59 5.58
CA LEU A 69 3.83 -3.60 4.66
C LEU A 69 4.72 -4.85 4.62
N ILE A 70 6.04 -4.67 4.57
CA ILE A 70 6.99 -5.79 4.68
C ILE A 70 6.83 -6.51 6.03
N ALA A 71 6.67 -5.78 7.13
CA ALA A 71 6.46 -6.38 8.45
C ALA A 71 5.15 -7.18 8.52
N LEU A 72 4.08 -6.68 7.88
CA LEU A 72 2.80 -7.36 7.74
C LEU A 72 2.96 -8.69 6.99
N GLU A 73 3.67 -8.68 5.84
CA GLU A 73 3.99 -9.88 5.08
C GLU A 73 4.78 -10.90 5.92
N MET A 74 5.82 -10.43 6.60
CA MET A 74 6.68 -11.29 7.40
C MET A 74 5.98 -11.86 8.65
N ASP A 75 4.92 -11.22 9.15
CA ASP A 75 4.12 -11.74 10.27
C ASP A 75 3.37 -13.00 9.86
N TYR A 76 2.57 -12.93 8.79
CA TYR A 76 1.78 -14.09 8.35
C TYR A 76 2.68 -15.20 7.76
N LEU A 77 3.77 -14.86 7.05
CA LEU A 77 4.70 -15.87 6.53
C LEU A 77 5.41 -16.62 7.66
N ARG A 78 5.81 -15.93 8.74
CA ARG A 78 6.49 -16.57 9.87
C ARG A 78 5.59 -17.48 10.67
N ARG A 79 4.35 -17.04 10.92
CA ARG A 79 3.33 -17.90 11.54
C ARG A 79 3.05 -19.11 10.66
N SER A 80 2.96 -18.92 9.34
CA SER A 80 2.77 -20.00 8.35
C SER A 80 3.91 -21.01 8.33
N ALA A 81 5.15 -20.53 8.48
CA ALA A 81 6.35 -21.35 8.64
C ALA A 81 6.44 -22.01 10.03
N ARG A 82 5.54 -21.64 10.96
CA ARG A 82 5.49 -22.12 12.35
C ARG A 82 6.79 -21.88 13.10
N LYS A 83 7.41 -20.73 12.86
CA LYS A 83 8.67 -20.32 13.49
C LYS A 83 8.43 -19.27 14.56
N SER A 84 8.84 -19.56 15.79
CA SER A 84 8.81 -18.61 16.89
C SER A 84 9.84 -17.50 16.66
N ARG A 85 9.57 -16.31 17.19
CA ARG A 85 10.54 -15.21 17.22
C ARG A 85 11.77 -15.56 18.07
N LEU A 86 11.61 -16.46 19.04
CA LEU A 86 12.69 -16.95 19.91
C LEU A 86 13.70 -17.83 19.17
N GLU A 87 13.33 -18.40 18.03
CA GLU A 87 14.26 -19.20 17.21
C GLU A 87 15.23 -18.31 16.42
N HIS A 88 15.08 -16.98 16.44
CA HIS A 88 15.94 -16.02 15.74
C HIS A 88 16.12 -16.28 14.23
N VAL A 89 15.19 -17.02 13.61
CA VAL A 89 15.20 -17.29 12.17
C VAL A 89 15.06 -16.00 11.37
N THR A 90 16.00 -15.77 10.47
CA THR A 90 16.08 -14.52 9.69
C THR A 90 14.89 -14.38 8.74
N ASN A 91 14.54 -13.13 8.37
CA ASN A 91 13.47 -12.89 7.40
C ASN A 91 13.75 -13.52 6.03
N LYS A 92 15.03 -13.54 5.61
CA LYS A 92 15.46 -14.19 4.36
C LYS A 92 15.18 -15.69 4.40
N GLU A 93 15.52 -16.34 5.52
CA GLU A 93 15.29 -17.78 5.70
C GLU A 93 13.80 -18.13 5.76
N ILE A 94 12.97 -17.32 6.42
CA ILE A 94 11.51 -17.51 6.38
C ILE A 94 10.96 -17.41 4.95
N ARG A 95 11.42 -16.45 4.15
CA ARG A 95 11.02 -16.36 2.73
C ARG A 95 11.44 -17.58 1.93
N ASN A 96 12.65 -18.11 2.18
CA ASN A 96 13.11 -19.35 1.55
C ASN A 96 12.25 -20.55 1.95
N ILE A 97 11.96 -20.72 3.26
CA ILE A 97 11.11 -21.81 3.77
C ILE A 97 9.71 -21.75 3.16
N MET A 98 9.15 -20.55 3.04
CA MET A 98 7.82 -20.35 2.48
C MET A 98 7.82 -20.34 0.95
N GLU A 99 8.97 -20.32 0.28
CA GLU A 99 9.08 -20.09 -1.17
C GLU A 99 8.29 -18.84 -1.58
N ALA A 100 8.58 -17.74 -0.89
CA ALA A 100 7.99 -16.42 -1.10
C ALA A 100 9.10 -15.47 -1.60
N GLU A 101 9.45 -15.62 -2.88
CA GLU A 101 10.53 -14.87 -3.53
C GLU A 101 10.18 -13.39 -3.68
N GLU A 102 8.98 -13.12 -4.18
CA GLU A 102 8.46 -11.78 -4.38
C GLU A 102 7.88 -11.22 -3.07
N SER A 103 8.22 -9.99 -2.76
CA SER A 103 7.70 -9.21 -1.63
C SER A 103 6.39 -8.50 -1.97
N ILE A 104 5.64 -8.15 -0.92
CA ILE A 104 4.43 -7.32 -1.06
C ILE A 104 4.72 -5.97 -1.75
N ILE A 105 5.92 -5.42 -1.60
CA ILE A 105 6.31 -4.15 -2.23
C ILE A 105 6.47 -4.33 -3.73
N GLU A 106 7.14 -5.40 -4.17
CA GLU A 106 7.28 -5.71 -5.60
C GLU A 106 5.91 -5.95 -6.24
N ARG A 107 4.98 -6.62 -5.54
CA ARG A 107 3.59 -6.76 -6.01
C ARG A 107 2.83 -5.45 -6.14
N ILE A 108 3.05 -4.51 -5.22
CA ILE A 108 2.46 -3.17 -5.31
C ILE A 108 3.03 -2.42 -6.50
N GLU A 109 4.35 -2.44 -6.67
CA GLU A 109 5.03 -1.78 -7.78
C GLU A 109 4.60 -2.38 -9.12
N GLU A 110 4.42 -3.70 -9.20
CA GLU A 110 3.87 -4.38 -10.37
C GLU A 110 2.44 -3.92 -10.69
N LYS A 111 1.58 -3.76 -9.68
CA LYS A 111 0.21 -3.23 -9.86
C LYS A 111 0.21 -1.77 -10.33
N GLU A 112 1.06 -0.93 -9.73
CA GLU A 112 1.22 0.48 -10.14
C GLU A 112 1.64 0.57 -11.62
N LEU A 113 2.60 -0.25 -12.04
CA LEU A 113 3.04 -0.33 -13.44
C LEU A 113 1.93 -0.85 -14.37
N LYS A 114 1.16 -1.86 -13.95
CA LYS A 114 0.00 -2.35 -14.71
C LYS A 114 -1.06 -1.27 -14.88
N CYS A 115 -1.36 -0.51 -13.82
CA CYS A 115 -2.32 0.59 -13.84
C CYS A 115 -1.84 1.73 -14.75
N LEU A 116 -0.58 2.16 -14.62
CA LEU A 116 0.03 3.15 -15.51
C LEU A 116 0.01 2.68 -16.97
N GLY A 117 0.39 1.42 -17.23
CA GLY A 117 0.35 0.85 -18.56
C GLY A 117 -1.07 0.80 -19.14
N HIS A 118 -2.09 0.55 -18.31
CA HIS A 118 -3.48 0.64 -18.74
C HIS A 118 -3.89 2.07 -19.07
N LEU A 119 -3.50 3.04 -18.24
CA LEU A 119 -3.77 4.47 -18.44
C LEU A 119 -3.14 4.99 -19.73
N LEU A 120 -1.89 4.62 -20.03
CA LEU A 120 -1.20 5.02 -21.27
C LEU A 120 -1.83 4.42 -22.54
N ARG A 121 -2.48 3.25 -22.44
CA ARG A 121 -3.19 2.59 -23.54
C ARG A 121 -4.62 3.11 -23.76
N MET A 122 -5.15 3.94 -22.86
CA MET A 122 -6.47 4.55 -23.05
C MET A 122 -6.46 5.52 -24.25
N GLU A 123 -7.63 5.74 -24.83
CA GLU A 123 -7.89 6.80 -25.82
C GLU A 123 -7.61 8.19 -25.21
N ASP A 124 -7.13 9.13 -26.02
CA ASP A 124 -6.70 10.47 -25.60
C ASP A 124 -7.88 11.33 -25.13
N GLU A 125 -9.11 11.00 -25.54
CA GLU A 125 -10.32 11.68 -25.12
C GLU A 125 -10.76 11.30 -23.69
N ARG A 126 -10.19 10.24 -23.12
CA ARG A 126 -10.57 9.80 -21.77
C ARG A 126 -9.98 10.71 -20.70
N TRP A 127 -10.86 11.19 -19.82
CA TRP A 127 -10.52 12.02 -18.67
C TRP A 127 -9.30 11.57 -17.85
N PRO A 128 -9.11 10.28 -17.49
CA PRO A 128 -7.93 9.86 -16.74
C PRO A 128 -6.60 10.11 -17.48
N LYS A 129 -6.57 9.88 -18.79
CA LYS A 129 -5.36 10.10 -19.62
C LYS A 129 -5.10 11.58 -19.81
N GLN A 130 -6.14 12.34 -20.11
CA GLN A 130 -6.06 13.81 -20.19
C GLN A 130 -5.56 14.44 -18.89
N LEU A 131 -6.07 13.98 -17.74
CA LEU A 131 -5.64 14.48 -16.44
C LEU A 131 -4.17 14.14 -16.14
N TYR A 132 -3.72 12.95 -16.53
CA TYR A 132 -2.32 12.54 -16.36
C TYR A 132 -1.36 13.36 -17.22
N GLU A 133 -1.73 13.62 -18.49
CA GLU A 133 -0.94 14.42 -19.42
C GLU A 133 -1.05 15.94 -19.15
N TRP A 134 -2.06 16.35 -18.39
CA TRP A 134 -2.32 17.75 -18.12
C TRP A 134 -1.20 18.38 -17.29
N LEU A 135 -0.45 19.27 -17.94
CA LEU A 135 0.50 20.16 -17.29
C LEU A 135 -0.23 21.44 -16.87
N PRO A 136 -0.45 21.71 -15.57
CA PRO A 136 -1.04 22.96 -15.13
C PRO A 136 -0.20 24.14 -15.62
N ASN A 137 -0.79 25.00 -16.44
CA ASN A 137 -0.19 26.25 -16.89
C ASN A 137 -0.11 27.24 -15.70
N ARG A 138 0.84 27.03 -14.79
CA ARG A 138 1.14 27.97 -13.72
C ARG A 138 2.52 28.59 -13.96
N LYS A 139 2.53 29.85 -14.41
CA LYS A 139 3.69 30.72 -14.17
C LYS A 139 3.88 30.81 -12.66
N LYS A 140 4.83 30.05 -12.09
CA LYS A 140 5.25 30.22 -10.70
C LYS A 140 5.74 31.66 -10.58
N LYS A 141 5.01 32.55 -9.89
CA LYS A 141 5.59 33.83 -9.48
C LYS A 141 6.75 33.49 -8.56
N ARG A 142 7.97 33.96 -8.88
CA ARG A 142 9.13 33.85 -8.00
C ARG A 142 8.75 34.48 -6.65
N GLY A 143 8.75 33.70 -5.57
CA GLY A 143 8.48 34.19 -4.22
C GLY A 143 7.68 33.24 -3.35
N ARG A 144 7.32 33.77 -2.16
CA ARG A 144 6.74 33.10 -0.99
C ARG A 144 5.54 32.19 -1.33
N PRO A 145 5.43 30.99 -0.71
CA PRO A 145 4.24 30.17 -0.83
C PRO A 145 3.00 30.91 -0.32
N ILE A 146 1.89 30.78 -1.05
CA ILE A 146 0.61 31.36 -0.66
C ILE A 146 0.00 30.48 0.45
N ASN A 147 -0.24 31.04 1.64
CA ASN A 147 -1.08 30.40 2.65
C ASN A 147 -2.55 30.54 2.23
N MET A 148 -3.25 29.41 2.11
CA MET A 148 -4.61 29.32 1.59
C MET A 148 -5.68 29.83 2.55
N GLU A 149 -5.34 30.06 3.82
CA GLU A 149 -6.26 30.43 4.91
C GLU A 149 -6.84 31.84 4.80
N ARG A 150 -6.15 32.77 4.11
CA ARG A 150 -6.54 34.19 4.06
C ARG A 150 -7.68 34.56 3.11
N LYS A 151 -8.35 33.61 2.45
CA LYS A 151 -9.43 33.93 1.49
C LYS A 151 -10.85 33.76 2.00
N HIS A 152 -11.05 33.16 3.18
CA HIS A 152 -12.41 33.05 3.73
C HIS A 152 -12.90 34.34 4.38
N GLU A 153 -11.99 35.25 4.78
CA GLU A 153 -12.35 36.52 5.40
C GLU A 153 -12.75 37.59 4.38
N ASP A 154 -12.19 37.55 3.17
CA ASP A 154 -12.40 38.61 2.16
C ASP A 154 -13.70 38.46 1.35
N ASN A 155 -14.40 37.32 1.43
CA ASN A 155 -15.61 37.03 0.63
C ASN A 155 -16.94 37.30 1.36
N ASN A 156 -16.92 37.76 2.61
CA ASN A 156 -18.12 38.14 3.38
C ASN A 156 -18.30 39.67 3.49
N ALA A 157 -17.54 40.45 2.73
CA ALA A 157 -17.67 41.91 2.65
C ALA A 157 -17.82 42.35 1.19
N SER A 158 -18.94 41.98 0.55
CA SER A 158 -19.49 42.62 -0.66
C SER A 158 -20.95 42.27 -0.82
#